data_AF-A0A6G8ATU0-F1
#
_entry.id   AF-A0A6G8ATU0-F1
#
_cell.length_a   1.000
_cell.length_b   1.000
_cell.length_c   1.000
_cell.angle_alpha   90.00
_cell.angle_beta   90.00
_cell.angle_gamma   90.00
#
_symmetry.space_group_name_H-M   'P 1'
#
loop_
_entity.id
_entity.type
_entity.pdbx_description
1 polymer ?
#
loop_
_entity_poly.entity_id
_entity_poly.type
_entity_poly.pdbx_seq_one_letter_code
_entity_poly.pdbx_strand_id
1 'polypeptide(L)'
;MGLVFKYGVSMIVYISILMLIVEIMRKKYRFSSWFWAATLLTFPLWIMTSGVSGWFRWVKILSVILPTIVLGFARVANADNKIGGVWSFLRKNWMLWFLYGILFLNITEATIKDLQMGNFYNALAGVILCITIPYAPKYWNIENKNNGDLLVYTTIMWNFLYTTWNMAFVYAEGATFFASSICILLAAEVYPIIKGRPELYVIARVYTLATHLLIRAIVPELFPKIMNSSTWFNPDVMKYWGIANAIIALPFVFWHTWQLHTGKAEQSFRRIKTIKN
;
A
#
# COMPACT_ATOMS: atom_id res chain seq x y z
N MET A 1 21.20 9.99 25.86
CA MET A 1 19.81 9.76 25.43
C MET A 1 19.79 8.52 24.56
N GLY A 2 19.15 7.44 24.98
CA GLY A 2 19.36 6.10 24.39
C GLY A 2 18.98 6.00 22.90
N LEU A 3 19.72 5.18 22.14
CA LEU A 3 19.47 4.88 20.72
C LEU A 3 18.01 4.51 20.43
N VAL A 4 17.36 3.79 21.35
CA VAL A 4 15.95 3.39 21.26
C VAL A 4 15.01 4.62 21.21
N PHE A 5 15.27 5.63 22.05
CA PHE A 5 14.47 6.85 22.07
C PHE A 5 14.64 7.65 20.77
N LYS A 6 15.88 7.73 20.25
CA LYS A 6 16.18 8.39 18.97
C LYS A 6 15.42 7.74 17.80
N TYR A 7 15.38 6.41 17.76
CA TYR A 7 14.65 5.68 16.71
C TYR A 7 13.15 5.84 16.84
N GLY A 8 12.61 5.73 18.07
CA GLY A 8 11.17 5.97 18.32
C GLY A 8 10.71 7.36 17.88
N VAL A 9 11.46 8.41 18.22
CA VAL A 9 11.16 9.78 17.78
C VAL A 9 11.22 9.89 16.26
N SER A 10 12.26 9.32 15.64
CA SER A 10 12.43 9.35 14.17
C SER A 10 11.27 8.65 13.43
N MET A 11 10.77 7.54 13.98
CA MET A 11 9.60 6.84 13.45
C MET A 11 8.32 7.69 13.56
N ILE A 12 8.06 8.30 14.73
CA ILE A 12 6.87 9.15 14.94
C ILE A 12 6.89 10.36 13.98
N VAL A 13 8.04 11.02 13.85
CA VAL A 13 8.23 12.13 12.91
C VAL A 13 7.99 11.65 11.48
N TYR A 14 8.55 10.50 11.09
CA TYR A 14 8.38 9.99 9.73
C TYR A 14 6.94 9.57 9.41
N ILE A 15 6.23 8.93 10.35
CA ILE A 15 4.79 8.62 10.22
C ILE A 15 3.99 9.90 10.02
N SER A 16 4.28 10.95 10.80
CA SER A 16 3.60 12.25 10.71
C SER A 16 3.83 12.91 9.35
N ILE A 17 5.07 12.89 8.85
CA ILE A 17 5.43 13.38 7.51
C ILE A 17 4.69 12.60 6.44
N LEU A 18 4.65 11.26 6.53
CA LEU A 18 3.95 10.42 5.57
C LEU A 18 2.44 10.72 5.54
N MET A 19 1.79 10.86 6.69
CA MET A 19 0.37 11.23 6.75
C MET A 19 0.12 12.61 6.15
N LEU A 20 1.00 13.59 6.39
CA LEU A 20 0.94 14.90 5.76
C LEU A 20 1.07 14.81 4.24
N ILE A 21 2.03 14.03 3.74
CA ILE A 21 2.23 13.80 2.30
C ILE A 21 0.99 13.15 1.69
N VAL A 22 0.41 12.13 2.32
CA VAL A 22 -0.84 11.51 1.83
C VAL A 22 -1.96 12.54 1.76
N GLU A 23 -2.12 13.39 2.79
CA GLU A 23 -3.14 14.45 2.80
C GLU A 23 -2.94 15.46 1.66
N ILE A 24 -1.70 15.91 1.44
CA ILE A 24 -1.35 16.86 0.37
C ILE A 24 -1.57 16.22 -1.00
N MET A 25 -1.03 15.03 -1.24
CA MET A 25 -1.14 14.32 -2.51
C MET A 25 -2.59 13.96 -2.84
N ARG A 26 -3.41 13.66 -1.82
CA ARG A 26 -4.85 13.45 -1.98
C ARG A 26 -5.55 14.76 -2.34
N LYS A 27 -5.44 15.81 -1.51
CA LYS A 27 -6.18 17.07 -1.73
C LYS A 27 -5.73 17.85 -2.95
N LYS A 28 -4.43 17.82 -3.28
CA LYS A 28 -3.85 18.51 -4.43
C LYS A 28 -3.59 17.53 -5.56
N TYR A 29 -4.62 16.81 -6.00
CA TYR A 29 -4.52 15.73 -6.99
C TYR A 29 -3.87 16.15 -8.33
N ARG A 30 -4.09 17.39 -8.80
CA ARG A 30 -3.39 17.94 -9.98
C ARG A 30 -1.88 18.05 -9.76
N PHE A 31 -1.47 18.62 -8.62
CA PHE A 31 -0.07 18.69 -8.23
C PHE A 31 0.52 17.29 -8.08
N SER A 32 -0.18 16.38 -7.41
CA SER A 32 0.26 15.00 -7.22
C SER A 32 0.54 14.29 -8.54
N SER A 33 -0.32 14.46 -9.54
CA SER A 33 -0.15 13.83 -10.86
C SER A 33 1.15 14.27 -11.54
N TRP A 34 1.41 15.58 -11.56
CA TRP A 34 2.63 16.12 -12.14
C TRP A 34 3.87 15.86 -11.29
N PHE A 35 3.74 15.90 -9.97
CA PHE A 35 4.81 15.56 -9.04
C PHE A 35 5.29 14.13 -9.31
N TRP A 36 4.40 13.14 -9.31
CA TRP A 36 4.77 11.75 -9.57
C TRP A 36 5.32 11.54 -10.97
N ALA A 37 4.78 12.23 -11.99
CA ALA A 37 5.37 12.18 -13.33
C ALA A 37 6.80 12.73 -13.35
N ALA A 38 7.04 13.85 -12.65
CA ALA A 38 8.38 14.44 -12.53
C ALA A 38 9.36 13.56 -11.74
N THR A 39 8.89 12.69 -10.84
CA THR A 39 9.79 11.76 -10.14
C THR A 39 10.55 10.83 -11.07
N LEU A 40 10.02 10.53 -12.26
CA LEU A 40 10.74 9.75 -13.27
C LEU A 40 12.01 10.46 -13.73
N LEU A 41 12.03 11.79 -13.75
CA LEU A 41 13.23 12.59 -14.10
C LEU A 41 14.33 12.50 -13.04
N THR A 42 14.04 11.95 -11.86
CA THR A 42 15.05 11.72 -10.82
C THR A 42 15.83 10.43 -11.01
N PHE A 43 15.57 9.66 -12.09
CA PHE A 43 16.32 8.44 -12.41
C PHE A 43 17.86 8.61 -12.45
N PRO A 44 18.45 9.76 -12.85
CA PRO A 44 19.90 9.93 -12.80
C PRO A 44 20.40 9.91 -11.36
N LEU A 45 19.65 10.49 -10.41
CA LEU A 45 19.99 10.46 -8.99
C LEU A 45 19.92 9.04 -8.43
N TRP A 46 18.99 8.21 -8.90
CA TRP A 46 18.88 6.81 -8.46
C TRP A 46 20.12 6.00 -8.83
N ILE A 47 20.71 6.30 -10.00
CA ILE A 47 21.96 5.69 -10.48
C ILE A 47 23.16 6.27 -9.73
N MET A 48 23.27 7.61 -9.68
CA MET A 48 24.41 8.30 -9.06
C MET A 48 24.58 7.97 -7.58
N THR A 49 23.47 7.86 -6.85
CA THR A 49 23.49 7.54 -5.41
C THR A 49 23.57 6.04 -5.14
N SER A 50 23.57 5.20 -6.19
CA SER A 50 23.45 3.74 -6.09
C SER A 50 22.23 3.28 -5.28
N GLY A 51 21.20 4.12 -5.14
CA GLY A 51 19.99 3.80 -4.38
C GLY A 51 19.15 2.70 -5.03
N VAL A 52 19.22 2.59 -6.36
CA VAL A 52 18.57 1.53 -7.15
C VAL A 52 19.63 0.69 -7.85
N SER A 53 20.10 -0.35 -7.17
CA SER A 53 21.03 -1.34 -7.71
C SER A 53 20.35 -2.69 -7.96
N GLY A 54 20.62 -3.28 -9.12
CA GLY A 54 20.05 -4.57 -9.54
C GLY A 54 18.67 -4.47 -10.18
N TRP A 55 18.38 -5.42 -11.09
CA TRP A 55 17.15 -5.43 -11.88
C TRP A 55 15.88 -5.46 -11.02
N PHE A 56 15.92 -6.17 -9.88
CA PHE A 56 14.78 -6.32 -8.98
C PHE A 56 14.33 -4.97 -8.39
N ARG A 57 15.27 -4.12 -7.94
CA ARG A 57 14.93 -2.80 -7.39
C ARG A 57 14.38 -1.86 -8.46
N TRP A 58 14.91 -1.95 -9.68
CA TRP A 58 14.38 -1.20 -10.83
C TRP A 58 12.94 -1.58 -11.15
N VAL A 59 12.65 -2.88 -11.24
CA VAL A 59 11.28 -3.36 -11.47
C VAL A 59 10.38 -2.92 -10.33
N LYS A 60 10.83 -3.04 -9.07
CA LYS A 60 10.03 -2.65 -7.90
C LYS A 60 9.65 -1.18 -7.92
N ILE A 61 10.61 -0.27 -8.09
CA ILE A 61 10.32 1.17 -8.05
C ILE A 61 9.41 1.59 -9.21
N LEU A 62 9.64 1.07 -10.43
CA LEU A 62 8.82 1.37 -11.59
C LEU A 62 7.41 0.77 -11.46
N SER A 63 7.28 -0.44 -10.91
CA SER A 63 5.99 -1.08 -10.65
C SER A 63 5.11 -0.33 -9.64
N VAL A 64 5.69 0.60 -8.87
CA VAL A 64 4.96 1.44 -7.92
C VAL A 64 4.74 2.85 -8.49
N ILE A 65 5.78 3.47 -9.05
CA ILE A 65 5.70 4.85 -9.56
C ILE A 65 4.78 4.93 -10.79
N LEU A 66 4.92 4.02 -11.76
CA LEU A 66 4.12 4.08 -13.00
C LEU A 66 2.61 3.97 -12.72
N PRO A 67 2.12 3.00 -11.93
CA PRO A 67 0.70 2.98 -11.56
C PRO A 67 0.27 4.19 -10.73
N THR A 68 1.16 4.75 -9.90
CA THR A 68 0.86 5.98 -9.14
C THR A 68 0.64 7.18 -10.06
N ILE A 69 1.43 7.28 -11.15
CA ILE A 69 1.25 8.31 -12.18
C ILE A 69 -0.08 8.13 -12.92
N VAL A 70 -0.34 6.90 -13.39
CA VAL A 70 -1.60 6.56 -14.08
C VAL A 70 -2.80 6.86 -13.19
N LEU A 71 -2.74 6.47 -11.92
CA LEU A 71 -3.75 6.82 -10.92
C LEU A 71 -3.90 8.33 -10.82
N GLY A 72 -2.82 9.10 -10.64
CA GLY A 72 -2.87 10.56 -10.57
C GLY A 72 -3.67 11.17 -11.73
N PHE A 73 -3.34 10.81 -12.97
CA PHE A 73 -4.07 11.29 -14.15
C PHE A 73 -5.52 10.80 -14.20
N ALA A 74 -5.80 9.56 -13.79
CA ALA A 74 -7.17 9.05 -13.69
C ALA A 74 -8.00 9.83 -12.65
N ARG A 75 -7.40 10.23 -11.52
CA ARG A 75 -8.04 11.09 -10.52
C ARG A 75 -8.36 12.46 -11.09
N VAL A 76 -7.43 13.07 -11.83
CA VAL A 76 -7.68 14.33 -12.56
C VAL A 76 -8.83 14.17 -13.56
N ALA A 77 -8.82 13.09 -14.34
CA ALA A 77 -9.84 12.83 -15.35
C ALA A 77 -11.25 12.78 -14.75
N ASN A 78 -11.40 12.11 -13.60
CA ASN A 78 -12.69 11.95 -12.91
C ASN A 78 -13.08 13.18 -12.11
N ALA A 79 -12.16 13.80 -11.36
CA ALA A 79 -12.45 14.98 -10.53
C ALA A 79 -12.86 16.20 -11.36
N ASP A 80 -12.14 16.46 -12.46
CA ASP A 80 -12.40 17.60 -13.35
C ASP A 80 -13.44 17.28 -14.43
N ASN A 81 -14.00 16.07 -14.45
CA ASN A 81 -14.88 15.57 -15.51
C ASN A 81 -14.33 15.84 -16.93
N LYS A 82 -13.02 15.68 -17.12
CA LYS A 82 -12.38 16.03 -18.39
C LYS A 82 -12.95 15.21 -19.55
N ILE A 83 -13.11 15.90 -20.67
CA ILE A 83 -13.63 15.36 -21.93
C ILE A 83 -12.48 15.35 -22.94
N GLY A 84 -12.34 14.27 -23.69
CA GLY A 84 -11.31 14.09 -24.72
C GLY A 84 -10.83 12.63 -24.81
N GLY A 85 -10.18 12.22 -25.90
CA GLY A 85 -9.84 10.80 -26.15
C GLY A 85 -9.14 10.11 -24.98
N VAL A 86 -7.99 10.64 -24.55
CA VAL A 86 -7.20 10.08 -23.43
C VAL A 86 -7.93 10.21 -22.09
N TRP A 87 -8.56 11.35 -21.81
CA TRP A 87 -9.26 11.58 -20.54
C TRP A 87 -10.48 10.67 -20.38
N SER A 88 -11.30 10.55 -21.42
CA SER A 88 -12.44 9.64 -21.44
C SER A 88 -12.00 8.17 -21.35
N PHE A 89 -10.84 7.82 -21.91
CA PHE A 89 -10.26 6.49 -21.76
C PHE A 89 -9.87 6.19 -20.30
N LEU A 90 -9.22 7.12 -19.59
CA LEU A 90 -8.81 6.95 -18.18
C LEU A 90 -9.99 6.85 -17.19
N ARG A 91 -11.19 7.28 -17.59
CA ARG A 91 -12.42 7.23 -16.76
C ARG A 91 -13.19 5.91 -16.87
N LYS A 92 -12.82 5.04 -17.82
CA LYS A 92 -13.52 3.77 -18.06
C LYS A 92 -13.22 2.73 -16.97
N ASN A 93 -14.11 1.75 -16.83
CA ASN A 93 -14.00 0.67 -15.84
C ASN A 93 -12.71 -0.16 -15.92
N TRP A 94 -12.03 -0.20 -17.08
CA TRP A 94 -10.74 -0.89 -17.21
C TRP A 94 -9.70 -0.32 -16.24
N MET A 95 -9.79 0.98 -15.89
CA MET A 95 -8.88 1.62 -14.94
C MET A 95 -8.97 0.98 -13.55
N LEU A 96 -10.18 0.61 -13.12
CA LEU A 96 -10.38 -0.06 -11.84
C LEU A 96 -9.79 -1.48 -11.87
N TRP A 97 -9.95 -2.20 -12.99
CA TRP A 97 -9.31 -3.50 -13.20
C TRP A 97 -7.78 -3.42 -13.26
N PHE A 98 -7.24 -2.37 -13.89
CA PHE A 98 -5.81 -2.11 -13.92
C PHE A 98 -5.26 -1.88 -12.51
N LEU A 99 -5.87 -1.00 -11.72
CA LEU A 99 -5.45 -0.73 -10.34
C LEU A 99 -5.59 -1.97 -9.44
N TYR A 100 -6.67 -2.74 -9.61
CA TYR A 100 -6.85 -4.04 -8.97
C TYR A 100 -5.71 -5.00 -9.33
N GLY A 101 -5.38 -5.11 -10.62
CA GLY A 101 -4.30 -5.95 -11.13
C GLY A 101 -2.94 -5.54 -10.56
N ILE A 102 -2.64 -4.25 -10.44
CA ILE A 102 -1.41 -3.76 -9.83
C ILE A 102 -1.33 -4.14 -8.34
N LEU A 103 -2.42 -3.97 -7.58
CA LEU A 103 -2.45 -4.40 -6.18
C LEU A 103 -2.24 -5.91 -6.07
N PHE A 104 -2.93 -6.70 -6.89
CA PHE A 104 -2.79 -8.15 -6.94
C PHE A 104 -1.35 -8.58 -7.27
N LEU A 105 -0.73 -7.96 -8.28
CA LEU A 105 0.67 -8.21 -8.65
C LEU A 105 1.62 -7.84 -7.52
N ASN A 106 1.39 -6.73 -6.83
CA ASN A 106 2.24 -6.31 -5.72
C ASN A 106 2.23 -7.32 -4.56
N ILE A 107 1.05 -7.86 -4.22
CA ILE A 107 0.91 -8.91 -3.21
C ILE A 107 1.52 -10.22 -3.71
N THR A 108 1.27 -10.59 -4.96
CA THR A 108 1.78 -11.83 -5.56
C THR A 108 3.31 -11.85 -5.63
N GLU A 109 3.93 -10.75 -6.04
CA GLU A 109 5.39 -10.61 -6.12
C GLU A 109 6.05 -10.84 -4.74
N ALA A 110 5.53 -10.19 -3.70
CA ALA A 110 6.03 -10.39 -2.34
C ALA A 110 5.70 -11.79 -1.79
N THR A 111 4.56 -12.38 -2.17
CA THR A 111 4.20 -13.77 -1.82
C THR A 111 5.16 -14.78 -2.44
N ILE A 112 5.52 -14.62 -3.72
CA ILE A 112 6.53 -15.46 -4.38
C ILE A 112 7.88 -15.30 -3.69
N LYS A 113 8.23 -14.08 -3.28
CA LYS A 113 9.46 -13.81 -2.55
C LYS A 113 9.47 -14.46 -1.16
N ASP A 114 8.35 -14.44 -0.44
CA ASP A 114 8.18 -15.18 0.83
C ASP A 114 8.43 -16.68 0.63
N LEU A 115 7.90 -17.28 -0.45
CA LEU A 115 8.17 -18.69 -0.77
C LEU A 115 9.68 -18.94 -1.01
N GLN A 116 10.35 -18.06 -1.74
CA GLN A 116 11.79 -18.15 -1.99
C GLN A 116 12.63 -18.03 -0.71
N MET A 117 12.13 -17.30 0.29
CA MET A 117 12.79 -17.13 1.59
C MET A 117 12.44 -18.25 2.60
N GLY A 118 11.60 -19.23 2.21
CA GLY A 118 11.15 -20.31 3.09
C GLY A 118 10.04 -19.90 4.07
N ASN A 119 9.42 -18.74 3.88
CA ASN A 119 8.34 -18.23 4.73
C ASN A 119 6.96 -18.73 4.24
N PHE A 120 6.78 -20.05 4.21
CA PHE A 120 5.63 -20.69 3.58
C PHE A 120 4.28 -20.29 4.19
N TYR A 121 4.21 -20.13 5.51
CA TYR A 121 2.97 -19.74 6.19
C TYR A 121 2.57 -18.29 5.88
N ASN A 122 3.52 -17.36 5.82
CA ASN A 122 3.21 -16.00 5.41
C ASN A 122 2.85 -15.94 3.92
N ALA A 123 3.49 -16.76 3.08
CA ALA A 123 3.11 -16.88 1.68
C ALA A 123 1.66 -17.37 1.52
N LEU A 124 1.21 -18.34 2.33
CA LEU A 124 -0.20 -18.78 2.35
C LEU A 124 -1.15 -17.63 2.68
N ALA A 125 -0.82 -16.81 3.68
CA ALA A 125 -1.60 -15.61 4.00
C ALA A 125 -1.62 -14.61 2.82
N GLY A 126 -0.51 -14.46 2.10
CA GLY A 126 -0.42 -13.65 0.88
C GLY A 126 -1.33 -14.15 -0.25
N VAL A 127 -1.37 -15.47 -0.49
CA VAL A 127 -2.31 -16.08 -1.45
C VAL A 127 -3.76 -15.81 -1.05
N ILE A 128 -4.08 -15.96 0.24
CA ILE A 128 -5.43 -15.66 0.74
C ILE A 128 -5.77 -14.17 0.57
N LEU A 129 -4.83 -13.27 0.82
CA LEU A 129 -5.02 -11.83 0.60
C LEU A 129 -5.33 -11.52 -0.87
N CYS A 130 -4.66 -12.18 -1.81
CA CYS A 130 -4.96 -12.09 -3.25
C CYS A 130 -6.37 -12.58 -3.59
N ILE A 131 -6.83 -13.68 -2.99
CA ILE A 131 -8.18 -14.24 -3.20
C ILE A 131 -9.26 -13.33 -2.60
N THR A 132 -8.94 -12.66 -1.50
CA THR A 132 -9.89 -11.86 -0.71
C THR A 132 -9.84 -10.36 -1.02
N ILE A 133 -9.14 -9.95 -2.10
CA ILE A 133 -9.25 -8.57 -2.59
C ILE A 133 -10.71 -8.35 -3.04
N PRO A 134 -11.41 -7.29 -2.56
CA PRO A 134 -12.74 -6.97 -3.05
C PRO A 134 -12.73 -6.78 -4.56
N TYR A 135 -13.64 -7.42 -5.30
CA TYR A 135 -13.63 -7.38 -6.76
C TYR A 135 -13.84 -5.98 -7.34
N ALA A 136 -12.98 -5.57 -8.27
CA ALA A 136 -13.24 -4.46 -9.17
C ALA A 136 -14.24 -4.88 -10.27
N PRO A 137 -15.06 -3.97 -10.82
CA PRO A 137 -15.31 -2.60 -10.37
C PRO A 137 -16.33 -2.50 -9.23
N LYS A 138 -16.91 -3.62 -8.77
CA LYS A 138 -18.05 -3.61 -7.84
C LYS A 138 -17.77 -2.90 -6.51
N TYR A 139 -16.59 -3.12 -5.94
CA TYR A 139 -16.14 -2.56 -4.65
C TYR A 139 -15.03 -1.52 -4.80
N TRP A 140 -14.83 -1.00 -6.01
CA TRP A 140 -13.80 -0.02 -6.33
C TRP A 140 -14.45 1.16 -7.04
N ASN A 141 -14.06 2.37 -6.70
CA ASN A 141 -14.56 3.56 -7.36
C ASN A 141 -13.50 4.66 -7.40
N ILE A 142 -13.53 5.50 -8.41
CA ILE A 142 -12.80 6.78 -8.40
C ILE A 142 -13.87 7.87 -8.33
N GLU A 143 -13.80 8.73 -7.32
CA GLU A 143 -14.82 9.77 -7.14
C GLU A 143 -14.86 10.71 -8.36
N ASN A 144 -16.06 11.07 -8.80
CA ASN A 144 -16.26 12.09 -9.84
C ASN A 144 -16.42 13.51 -9.25
N LYS A 145 -16.12 13.67 -7.96
CA LYS A 145 -16.27 14.90 -7.18
C LYS A 145 -15.05 15.10 -6.27
N ASN A 146 -14.91 16.30 -5.71
CA ASN A 146 -13.84 16.68 -4.78
C ASN A 146 -12.42 16.53 -5.36
N ASN A 147 -11.74 15.44 -5.00
CA ASN A 147 -10.33 15.19 -5.30
C ASN A 147 -10.12 14.01 -6.26
N GLY A 148 -11.20 13.36 -6.68
CA GLY A 148 -11.11 12.12 -7.43
C GLY A 148 -10.44 11.01 -6.64
N ASP A 149 -10.85 10.77 -5.39
CA ASP A 149 -10.21 9.78 -4.55
C ASP A 149 -10.51 8.36 -5.06
N LEU A 150 -9.49 7.48 -5.04
CA LEU A 150 -9.66 6.06 -5.23
C LEU A 150 -10.23 5.46 -3.95
N LEU A 151 -11.49 5.05 -4.01
CA LEU A 151 -12.21 4.41 -2.93
C LEU A 151 -12.17 2.90 -3.15
N VAL A 152 -11.63 2.18 -2.18
CA VAL A 152 -11.66 0.71 -2.18
C VAL A 152 -12.34 0.24 -0.90
N TYR A 153 -13.48 -0.45 -1.06
CA TYR A 153 -14.30 -0.89 0.05
C TYR A 153 -13.77 -2.23 0.61
N THR A 154 -12.68 -2.16 1.38
CA THR A 154 -12.08 -3.31 2.07
C THR A 154 -12.67 -3.49 3.47
N THR A 155 -12.55 -4.68 4.04
CA THR A 155 -12.94 -4.96 5.43
C THR A 155 -11.80 -4.62 6.40
N ILE A 156 -12.13 -4.40 7.70
CA ILE A 156 -11.11 -4.12 8.73
C ILE A 156 -10.12 -5.30 8.80
N MET A 157 -10.65 -6.52 8.75
CA MET A 157 -9.83 -7.72 8.80
C MET A 157 -8.89 -7.82 7.59
N TRP A 158 -9.34 -7.45 6.38
CA TRP A 158 -8.46 -7.44 5.20
C TRP A 158 -7.33 -6.42 5.36
N ASN A 159 -7.62 -5.20 5.82
CA ASN A 159 -6.59 -4.17 6.06
C ASN A 159 -5.59 -4.63 7.11
N PHE A 160 -6.08 -5.15 8.24
CA PHE A 160 -5.24 -5.67 9.31
C PHE A 160 -4.35 -6.81 8.81
N LEU A 161 -4.94 -7.82 8.16
CA LEU A 161 -4.22 -8.98 7.62
C LEU A 161 -3.17 -8.54 6.60
N TYR A 162 -3.51 -7.62 5.70
CA TYR A 162 -2.59 -7.09 4.70
C TYR A 162 -1.44 -6.32 5.35
N THR A 163 -1.73 -5.51 6.38
CA THR A 163 -0.72 -4.75 7.14
C THR A 163 0.24 -5.70 7.88
N THR A 164 -0.26 -6.70 8.62
CA THR A 164 0.58 -7.68 9.34
C THR A 164 1.37 -8.60 8.40
N TRP A 165 0.76 -9.04 7.30
CA TRP A 165 1.42 -9.85 6.28
C TRP A 165 2.59 -9.10 5.64
N ASN A 166 2.40 -7.81 5.31
CA ASN A 166 3.43 -6.97 4.71
C ASN A 166 4.57 -6.68 5.71
N MET A 167 4.24 -6.49 7.00
CA MET A 167 5.25 -6.38 8.05
C MET A 167 6.11 -7.65 8.14
N ALA A 168 5.47 -8.82 8.21
CA ALA A 168 6.19 -10.11 8.27
C ALA A 168 7.06 -10.34 7.03
N PHE A 169 6.58 -9.97 5.83
CA PHE A 169 7.36 -10.04 4.59
C PHE A 169 8.63 -9.18 4.66
N VAL A 170 8.51 -7.90 5.05
CA VAL A 170 9.68 -7.00 5.09
C VAL A 170 10.62 -7.34 6.24
N TYR A 171 10.09 -7.87 7.34
CA TYR A 171 10.90 -8.40 8.44
C TYR A 171 11.84 -9.50 7.94
N ALA A 172 11.37 -10.37 7.03
CA ALA A 172 12.17 -11.40 6.40
C ALA A 172 13.09 -10.87 5.27
N GLU A 173 12.58 -10.01 4.39
CA GLU A 173 13.30 -9.57 3.17
C GLU A 173 14.44 -8.59 3.46
N GLY A 174 14.26 -7.70 4.43
CA GLY A 174 15.11 -6.53 4.57
C GLY A 174 15.05 -5.92 5.97
N ALA A 175 15.49 -6.69 6.98
CA ALA A 175 15.46 -6.31 8.39
C ALA A 175 16.04 -4.92 8.68
N THR A 176 17.07 -4.48 7.96
CA THR A 176 17.66 -3.13 8.09
C THR A 176 16.65 -2.00 7.86
N PHE A 177 15.67 -2.21 6.99
CA PHE A 177 14.61 -1.24 6.64
C PHE A 177 13.26 -1.56 7.30
N PHE A 178 13.21 -2.51 8.22
CA PHE A 178 11.96 -2.93 8.83
C PHE A 178 11.29 -1.80 9.63
N ALA A 179 12.03 -1.03 10.44
CA ALA A 179 11.48 0.10 11.19
C ALA A 179 10.84 1.18 10.30
N SER A 180 11.48 1.54 9.18
CA SER A 180 10.90 2.49 8.22
C SER A 180 9.70 1.91 7.49
N SER A 181 9.65 0.58 7.32
CA SER A 181 8.53 -0.14 6.71
C SER A 181 7.31 -0.20 7.62
N ILE A 182 7.51 -0.35 8.93
CA ILE A 182 6.45 -0.18 9.93
C ILE A 182 5.84 1.23 9.81
N CYS A 183 6.67 2.26 9.60
CA CYS A 183 6.16 3.63 9.49
C CYS A 183 5.22 3.82 8.30
N ILE A 184 5.54 3.26 7.13
CA ILE A 184 4.67 3.38 5.94
C ILE A 184 3.38 2.58 6.07
N LEU A 185 3.43 1.46 6.79
CA LEU A 185 2.28 0.60 7.03
C LEU A 185 1.33 1.24 8.05
N LEU A 186 1.88 1.71 9.17
CA LEU A 186 1.11 2.42 10.19
C LEU A 186 0.55 3.73 9.66
N ALA A 187 1.31 4.52 8.90
CA ALA A 187 0.79 5.76 8.31
C ALA A 187 -0.43 5.49 7.42
N ALA A 188 -0.40 4.40 6.64
CA ALA A 188 -1.51 4.03 5.77
C ALA A 188 -2.72 3.43 6.51
N GLU A 189 -2.50 2.76 7.65
CA GLU A 189 -3.58 2.21 8.50
C GLU A 189 -4.24 3.30 9.36
N VAL A 190 -3.44 4.17 9.97
CA VAL A 190 -3.90 5.22 10.89
C VAL A 190 -4.60 6.36 10.14
N TYR A 191 -4.13 6.72 8.94
CA TYR A 191 -4.72 7.80 8.15
C TYR A 191 -6.23 7.67 7.88
N PRO A 192 -6.75 6.55 7.34
CA PRO A 192 -8.19 6.39 7.12
C PRO A 192 -8.99 6.36 8.42
N ILE A 193 -8.40 5.89 9.54
CA ILE A 193 -9.03 5.92 10.87
C ILE A 193 -9.22 7.36 11.35
N ILE A 194 -8.16 8.19 11.28
CA ILE A 194 -8.23 9.62 11.65
C ILE A 194 -9.27 10.36 10.79
N LYS A 195 -9.36 10.02 9.50
CA LYS A 195 -10.32 10.65 8.58
C LYS A 195 -11.74 10.09 8.68
N GLY A 196 -11.96 9.02 9.45
CA GLY A 196 -13.23 8.31 9.49
C GLY A 196 -13.68 7.76 8.13
N ARG A 197 -12.73 7.57 7.19
CA ARG A 197 -12.97 7.16 5.80
C ARG A 197 -12.15 5.91 5.48
N PRO A 198 -12.64 4.72 5.88
CA PRO A 198 -11.90 3.46 5.72
C PRO A 198 -11.56 3.12 4.27
N GLU A 199 -12.36 3.59 3.32
CA GLU A 199 -12.18 3.36 1.89
C GLU A 199 -10.92 4.04 1.30
N LEU A 200 -10.29 4.94 2.05
CA LEU A 200 -9.04 5.61 1.68
C LEU A 200 -7.78 4.82 2.03
N TYR A 201 -7.91 3.60 2.56
CA TYR A 201 -6.76 2.79 2.94
C TYR A 201 -5.82 2.53 1.76
N VAL A 202 -6.36 2.10 0.60
CA VAL A 202 -5.54 1.73 -0.56
C VAL A 202 -4.83 2.94 -1.16
N ILE A 203 -5.49 4.10 -1.28
CA ILE A 203 -4.83 5.32 -1.79
C ILE A 203 -3.74 5.83 -0.83
N ALA A 204 -3.94 5.68 0.50
CA ALA A 204 -2.91 5.97 1.48
C ALA A 204 -1.71 5.01 1.33
N ARG A 205 -1.95 3.71 1.09
CA ARG A 205 -0.88 2.73 0.80
C ARG A 205 -0.11 3.08 -0.47
N VAL A 206 -0.79 3.47 -1.55
CA VAL A 206 -0.12 3.88 -2.80
C VAL A 206 0.85 5.02 -2.55
N TYR A 207 0.40 6.10 -1.90
CA TYR A 207 1.27 7.25 -1.67
C TYR A 207 2.37 7.00 -0.64
N THR A 208 2.08 6.33 0.46
CA THR A 208 3.12 6.00 1.47
C THR A 208 4.21 5.12 0.89
N LEU A 209 3.85 4.09 0.11
CA LEU A 209 4.81 3.20 -0.53
C LEU A 209 5.62 3.93 -1.61
N ALA A 210 4.97 4.68 -2.50
CA ALA A 210 5.65 5.42 -3.56
C ALA A 210 6.63 6.45 -2.98
N THR A 211 6.22 7.19 -1.94
CA THR A 211 7.08 8.19 -1.28
C THR A 211 8.27 7.52 -0.62
N HIS A 212 8.05 6.42 0.07
CA HIS A 212 9.13 5.70 0.76
C HIS A 212 10.16 5.13 -0.22
N LEU A 213 9.71 4.49 -1.30
CA LEU A 213 10.62 3.96 -2.33
C LEU A 213 11.38 5.08 -3.04
N LEU A 214 10.73 6.21 -3.32
CA LEU A 214 11.41 7.37 -3.92
C LEU A 214 12.51 7.93 -2.99
N ILE A 215 12.22 8.10 -1.70
CA ILE A 215 13.21 8.57 -0.72
C ILE A 215 14.37 7.58 -0.63
N ARG A 216 14.10 6.27 -0.62
CA ARG A 216 15.15 5.23 -0.64
C ARG A 216 16.00 5.26 -1.91
N ALA A 217 15.41 5.62 -3.04
CA ALA A 217 16.13 5.71 -4.31
C ALA A 217 17.01 6.95 -4.40
N ILE A 218 16.60 8.08 -3.80
CA ILE A 218 17.35 9.35 -3.84
C ILE A 218 18.36 9.43 -2.68
N VAL A 219 18.02 8.91 -1.50
CA VAL A 219 18.85 8.97 -0.30
C VAL A 219 18.87 7.59 0.40
N PRO A 220 19.60 6.60 -0.15
CA PRO A 220 19.56 5.21 0.33
C PRO A 220 19.99 5.05 1.80
N GLU A 221 20.95 5.87 2.24
CA GLU A 221 21.53 5.81 3.58
C GLU A 221 20.68 6.49 4.67
N LEU A 222 19.57 7.14 4.32
CA LEU A 222 18.77 7.89 5.29
C LEU A 222 18.23 6.96 6.38
N PHE A 223 17.44 5.94 6.01
CA PHE A 223 16.79 5.06 6.97
C PHE A 223 17.77 4.18 7.76
N PRO A 224 18.81 3.57 7.15
CA PRO A 224 19.82 2.84 7.90
C PRO A 224 20.58 3.69 8.92
N LYS A 225 20.67 5.02 8.74
CA LYS A 225 21.31 5.92 9.71
C LYS A 225 20.40 6.35 10.86
N ILE A 226 19.12 6.59 10.59
CA ILE A 226 18.19 7.17 11.57
C ILE A 226 17.25 6.17 12.24
N MET A 227 17.06 4.98 11.65
CA MET A 227 16.14 3.95 12.13
C MET A 227 16.58 2.55 11.67
N ASN A 228 17.81 2.17 12.02
CA ASN A 228 18.33 0.85 11.70
C ASN A 228 17.68 -0.22 12.59
N SER A 229 17.09 -1.23 11.96
CA SER A 229 16.45 -2.37 12.65
C SER A 229 17.10 -3.72 12.32
N SER A 230 18.34 -3.73 11.82
CA SER A 230 19.04 -4.98 11.48
C SER A 230 19.12 -5.97 12.66
N THR A 231 19.26 -5.45 13.88
CA THR A 231 19.34 -6.24 15.12
C THR A 231 18.00 -6.79 15.58
N TRP A 232 16.88 -6.40 14.97
CA TRP A 232 15.56 -6.85 15.38
C TRP A 232 15.21 -8.21 14.80
N PHE A 233 15.94 -8.65 13.77
CA PHE A 233 15.62 -9.89 13.06
C PHE A 233 15.85 -11.12 13.94
N ASN A 234 14.82 -11.96 14.01
CA ASN A 234 14.85 -13.24 14.68
C ASN A 234 14.07 -14.26 13.81
N PRO A 235 14.71 -15.36 13.38
CA PRO A 235 14.08 -16.38 12.55
C PRO A 235 12.84 -17.04 13.17
N ASP A 236 12.83 -17.23 14.49
CA ASP A 236 11.68 -17.83 15.19
C ASP A 236 10.50 -16.86 15.16
N VAL A 237 10.75 -15.57 15.42
CA VAL A 237 9.71 -14.53 15.33
C VAL A 237 9.14 -14.49 13.92
N MET A 238 9.99 -14.51 12.88
CA MET A 238 9.55 -14.57 11.49
C MET A 238 8.62 -15.77 11.24
N LYS A 239 9.00 -16.96 11.68
CA LYS A 239 8.23 -18.19 11.51
C LYS A 239 6.89 -18.14 12.24
N TYR A 240 6.87 -17.80 13.52
CA TYR A 240 5.64 -17.75 14.31
C TYR A 240 4.70 -16.64 13.85
N TRP A 241 5.24 -15.52 13.37
CA TRP A 241 4.43 -14.45 12.79
C TRP A 241 3.75 -14.92 11.50
N GLY A 242 4.47 -15.61 10.61
CA GLY A 242 3.87 -16.22 9.42
C GLY A 242 2.76 -17.22 9.76
N ILE A 243 2.96 -18.05 10.79
CA ILE A 243 1.94 -19.00 11.29
C ILE A 243 0.71 -18.24 11.81
N ALA A 244 0.89 -17.20 12.62
CA ALA A 244 -0.21 -16.39 13.13
C ALA A 244 -1.01 -15.74 11.99
N ASN A 245 -0.33 -15.20 10.98
CA ASN A 245 -0.98 -14.63 9.80
C ASN A 245 -1.80 -15.70 9.05
N ALA A 246 -1.27 -16.92 8.88
CA ALA A 246 -2.00 -18.02 8.24
C ALA A 246 -3.24 -18.46 9.04
N ILE A 247 -3.12 -18.58 10.37
CA ILE A 247 -4.23 -18.94 11.27
C ILE A 247 -5.36 -17.90 11.20
N ILE A 248 -5.04 -16.62 11.03
CA ILE A 248 -6.05 -15.56 10.88
C ILE A 248 -6.63 -15.55 9.45
N ALA A 249 -5.79 -15.75 8.45
CA ALA A 249 -6.18 -15.71 7.04
C ALA A 249 -7.18 -16.82 6.68
N LEU A 250 -6.98 -18.04 7.19
CA LEU A 250 -7.82 -19.19 6.86
C LEU A 250 -9.30 -19.00 7.24
N PRO A 251 -9.68 -18.71 8.49
CA PRO A 251 -11.07 -18.38 8.83
C PRO A 251 -11.59 -17.16 8.06
N PHE A 252 -10.72 -16.17 7.81
CA PHE A 252 -11.12 -14.96 7.10
C PHE A 252 -11.54 -15.24 5.66
N VAL A 253 -10.87 -16.14 4.92
CA VAL A 253 -11.29 -16.48 3.56
C VAL A 253 -12.66 -17.15 3.53
N PHE A 254 -12.96 -18.06 4.48
CA PHE A 254 -14.28 -18.67 4.59
C PHE A 254 -15.36 -17.64 4.92
N TRP A 255 -15.08 -16.71 5.83
CA TRP A 255 -16.00 -15.62 6.13
C TRP A 255 -16.22 -14.71 4.92
N HIS A 256 -15.16 -14.34 4.20
CA HIS A 256 -15.23 -13.48 3.03
C HIS A 256 -16.06 -14.10 1.90
N THR A 257 -15.85 -15.38 1.60
CA THR A 257 -16.64 -16.10 0.58
C THR A 257 -18.08 -16.29 1.00
N TRP A 258 -18.35 -16.55 2.30
CA TRP A 258 -19.71 -16.63 2.83
C TRP A 258 -20.46 -15.29 2.73
N GLN A 259 -19.80 -14.15 2.99
CA GLN A 259 -20.39 -12.82 2.83
C GLN A 259 -20.76 -12.53 1.37
N LEU A 260 -19.93 -12.96 0.42
CA LEU A 260 -20.21 -12.84 -1.01
C LEU A 260 -21.38 -13.73 -1.43
N HIS A 261 -21.41 -14.99 -0.98
CA HIS A 261 -22.45 -15.95 -1.32
C HIS A 261 -23.83 -15.54 -0.76
N THR A 262 -23.87 -15.02 0.47
CA THR A 262 -25.11 -14.58 1.12
C THR A 262 -25.57 -13.17 0.72
N GLY A 263 -24.83 -12.47 -0.15
CA GLY A 263 -25.13 -11.10 -0.57
C GLY A 263 -24.89 -10.01 0.49
N LYS A 264 -24.43 -10.38 1.69
CA LYS A 264 -24.16 -9.46 2.81
C LYS A 264 -22.91 -8.59 2.61
N ALA A 265 -22.08 -8.92 1.61
CA ALA A 265 -20.88 -8.18 1.24
C ALA A 265 -21.11 -6.69 0.98
N GLU A 266 -22.29 -6.28 0.47
CA GLU A 266 -22.58 -4.86 0.26
C GLU A 266 -22.55 -4.05 1.57
N GLN A 267 -23.00 -4.63 2.67
CA GLN A 267 -22.99 -3.96 3.98
C GLN A 267 -21.62 -4.09 4.64
N SER A 268 -21.07 -5.31 4.68
CA SER A 268 -19.84 -5.59 5.42
C SER A 268 -18.60 -4.99 4.76
N PHE A 269 -18.54 -4.90 3.44
CA PHE A 269 -17.35 -4.37 2.73
C PHE A 269 -17.39 -2.85 2.65
N ARG A 270 -18.56 -2.26 2.35
CA ARG A 270 -18.73 -0.81 2.34
C ARG A 270 -18.78 -0.20 3.75
N ARG A 271 -18.85 -1.04 4.79
CA ARG A 271 -18.94 -0.65 6.20
C ARG A 271 -20.06 0.36 6.43
N ILE A 272 -21.18 0.19 5.71
CA ILE A 272 -22.37 1.03 5.86
C ILE A 272 -22.87 0.79 7.29
N LYS A 273 -22.86 1.82 8.12
CA LYS A 273 -23.57 1.77 9.40
C LYS A 273 -25.02 1.46 9.07
N THR A 274 -25.52 0.32 9.54
CA THR A 274 -26.96 0.02 9.54
C THR A 274 -27.63 1.24 10.14
N ILE A 275 -28.44 1.95 9.34
CA ILE A 275 -29.33 2.96 9.88
C ILE A 275 -30.24 2.18 10.81
N LYS A 276 -30.03 2.33 12.12
CA LYS A 276 -30.99 1.88 13.12
C LYS A 276 -32.22 2.74 12.87
N ASN A 277 -33.22 2.15 12.23
CA ASN A 277 -34.59 2.65 12.31
C ASN A 277 -35.08 2.51 13.76
#